data_AF-A0AAP5HE14-F1
#
_entry.id   AF-A0AAP5HE14-F1
#
_cell.length_a   1.000
_cell.length_b   1.000
_cell.length_c   1.000
_cell.angle_alpha   90.00
_cell.angle_beta   90.00
_cell.angle_gamma   90.00
#
_symmetry.space_group_name_H-M   'P 1'
#
loop_
_entity.id
_entity.type
_entity.pdbx_description
1 polymer ?
#
loop_
_entity_poly.entity_id
_entity_poly.type
_entity_poly.pdbx_seq_one_letter_code
_entity_poly.pdbx_strand_id
1 'polypeptide(L)'
;MRYTDELDALRAARDELRRRIAERLALEAGAPFDGTSLETWLTAADEAVEAWENEGEEAQDARAFRPIGPLQDLLAEHAALVERIADTLDRRLS
;
A
#
# COMPACT_ATOMS: atom_id res chain seq x y z
N MET A 1 -24.81 10.68 -0.11
CA MET A 1 -23.75 11.12 0.83
C MET A 1 -22.98 9.95 1.42
N ARG A 2 -23.61 8.87 1.90
CA ARG A 2 -22.94 7.67 2.43
C ARG A 2 -21.77 7.10 1.60
N TYR A 3 -21.88 7.09 0.26
CA TYR A 3 -20.81 6.62 -0.63
C TYR A 3 -19.57 7.53 -0.69
N THR A 4 -19.75 8.84 -0.48
CA THR A 4 -18.63 9.80 -0.40
C THR A 4 -17.86 9.58 0.89
N ASP A 5 -18.59 9.40 2.01
CA ASP A 5 -17.99 9.12 3.32
C ASP A 5 -17.20 7.80 3.33
N GLU A 6 -17.70 6.77 2.64
CA GLU A 6 -17.02 5.49 2.47
C GLU A 6 -15.74 5.61 1.63
N LEU A 7 -15.80 6.31 0.49
CA LEU A 7 -14.63 6.51 -0.38
C LEU A 7 -13.54 7.34 0.31
N ASP A 8 -13.93 8.37 1.07
CA ASP A 8 -12.99 9.19 1.83
C ASP A 8 -12.34 8.38 2.96
N ALA A 9 -13.09 7.50 3.63
CA ALA A 9 -12.54 6.57 4.61
C ALA A 9 -11.54 5.58 3.99
N LEU A 10 -11.84 5.04 2.81
CA LEU A 10 -10.93 4.14 2.10
C LEU A 10 -9.64 4.85 1.67
N ARG A 11 -9.74 6.10 1.19
CA ARG A 11 -8.57 6.93 0.83
C ARG A 11 -7.70 7.22 2.04
N ALA A 12 -8.30 7.59 3.17
CA ALA A 12 -7.56 7.82 4.41
C ALA A 12 -6.83 6.56 4.90
N ALA A 13 -7.49 5.39 4.81
CA ALA A 13 -6.86 4.12 5.15
C ALA A 13 -5.68 3.77 4.23
N ARG A 14 -5.77 4.09 2.94
CA ARG A 14 -4.68 3.89 1.97
C ARG A 14 -3.49 4.80 2.29
N ASP A 15 -3.75 6.07 2.58
CA ASP A 15 -2.69 7.03 2.90
C ASP A 15 -2.00 6.70 4.24
N GLU A 16 -2.74 6.12 5.20
CA GLU A 16 -2.16 5.56 6.43
C GLU A 16 -1.29 4.33 6.12
N LEU A 17 -1.76 3.41 5.27
CA LEU A 17 -0.97 2.24 4.87
C LEU A 17 0.33 2.64 4.17
N ARG A 18 0.29 3.65 3.30
CA ARG A 18 1.49 4.21 2.67
C ARG A 18 2.51 4.69 3.72
N ARG A 19 2.06 5.37 4.78
CA ARG A 19 2.93 5.77 5.90
C ARG A 19 3.51 4.58 6.65
N ARG A 20 2.72 3.54 6.88
CA ARG A 20 3.19 2.30 7.55
C ARG A 20 4.21 1.52 6.72
N ILE A 21 4.06 1.51 5.39
CA ILE A 21 5.04 0.94 4.46
C ILE A 21 6.35 1.74 4.55
N ALA A 22 6.27 3.06 4.51
CA ALA A 22 7.43 3.95 4.63
C ALA A 22 8.19 3.76 5.95
N GLU A 23 7.46 3.69 7.07
CA GLU A 23 8.03 3.39 8.39
C GLU A 23 8.68 2.01 8.43
N ARG A 24 8.04 1.00 7.82
CA ARG A 24 8.61 -0.37 7.73
C ARG A 24 9.92 -0.38 6.96
N LEU A 25 9.98 0.30 5.82
CA LEU A 25 11.19 0.40 5.00
C LEU A 25 12.33 1.07 5.79
N ALA A 26 12.03 2.14 6.51
CA ALA A 26 13.01 2.82 7.37
C ALA A 26 13.55 1.88 8.46
N LEU A 27 12.65 1.13 9.13
CA LEU A 27 13.01 0.16 10.15
C LEU A 27 13.88 -0.97 9.60
N GLU A 28 13.55 -1.51 8.42
CA GLU A 28 14.33 -2.56 7.76
C GLU A 28 15.71 -2.06 7.30
N ALA A 29 15.80 -0.78 6.91
CA ALA A 29 17.06 -0.12 6.58
C ALA A 29 17.89 0.31 7.80
N GLY A 30 17.35 0.18 9.02
CA GLY A 30 18.01 0.63 10.25
C GLY A 30 18.13 2.16 10.35
N ALA A 31 17.24 2.89 9.69
CA ALA A 31 17.25 4.34 9.59
C ALA A 31 16.09 4.97 10.39
N PRO A 32 16.26 6.22 10.88
CA PRO A 32 15.16 6.94 11.52
C PRO A 32 14.06 7.27 10.51
N PHE A 33 12.80 7.18 10.97
CA PHE A 33 11.63 7.69 10.26
C PHE A 33 11.25 9.05 10.86
N ASP A 34 11.97 10.10 10.47
CA ASP A 34 11.83 11.46 11.00
C ASP A 34 11.48 12.48 9.91
N GLY A 35 11.11 13.70 10.30
CA GLY A 35 10.67 14.72 9.35
C GLY A 35 11.71 15.12 8.29
N THR A 36 13.00 14.84 8.50
CA THR A 36 14.07 15.13 7.54
C THR A 36 14.18 14.04 6.47
N SER A 37 13.84 12.79 6.81
CA SER A 37 13.89 11.62 5.92
C SER A 37 12.51 11.15 5.45
N LEU A 38 11.42 11.74 5.97
CA LEU A 38 10.04 11.34 5.72
C LEU A 38 9.70 11.30 4.23
N GLU A 39 10.03 12.35 3.47
CA GLU A 39 9.75 12.40 2.03
C GLU A 39 10.49 11.31 1.25
N THR A 40 11.71 10.98 1.66
CA THR A 40 12.50 9.89 1.09
C THR A 40 11.81 8.55 1.32
N TRP A 41 11.37 8.28 2.55
CA TRP A 41 10.68 7.03 2.87
C TRP A 41 9.30 6.92 2.25
N LEU A 42 8.57 8.05 2.12
CA LEU A 42 7.29 8.09 1.41
C LEU A 42 7.46 7.85 -0.09
N THR A 43 8.57 8.29 -0.68
CA THR A 43 8.94 7.97 -2.07
C THR A 43 9.30 6.50 -2.20
N ALA A 44 10.12 5.97 -1.29
CA ALA A 44 10.49 4.56 -1.29
C ALA A 44 9.27 3.63 -1.11
N ALA A 45 8.26 4.08 -0.35
CA ALA A 45 6.99 3.36 -0.23
C ALA A 45 6.22 3.32 -1.55
N ASP A 46 6.17 4.43 -2.30
CA ASP A 46 5.54 4.44 -3.63
C ASP A 46 6.28 3.50 -4.59
N GLU A 47 7.61 3.53 -4.60
CA GLU A 47 8.42 2.64 -5.43
C GLU A 47 8.20 1.17 -5.08
N ALA A 48 8.07 0.84 -3.78
CA ALA A 48 7.78 -0.53 -3.35
C ALA A 48 6.38 -0.99 -3.76
N VAL A 49 5.38 -0.10 -3.70
CA VAL A 49 4.02 -0.37 -4.21
C VAL A 49 4.05 -0.59 -5.72
N GLU A 50 4.69 0.30 -6.48
CA GLU A 50 4.79 0.17 -7.93
C GLU A 50 5.52 -1.12 -8.31
N ALA A 51 6.60 -1.47 -7.62
CA ALA A 51 7.31 -2.73 -7.84
C ALA A 51 6.41 -3.93 -7.55
N TRP A 52 5.64 -3.90 -6.45
CA TRP A 52 4.69 -4.96 -6.10
C TRP A 52 3.60 -5.15 -7.17
N GLU A 53 3.08 -4.05 -7.71
CA GLU A 53 2.05 -4.07 -8.75
C GLU A 53 2.60 -4.54 -10.12
N ASN A 54 3.85 -4.19 -10.44
CA ASN A 54 4.50 -4.60 -11.70
C ASN A 54 5.14 -5.99 -11.64
N GLU A 55 5.32 -6.56 -10.46
CA GLU A 55 5.71 -7.96 -10.31
C GLU A 55 4.58 -8.85 -10.85
N GLY A 56 4.79 -9.38 -12.06
CA GLY A 56 3.79 -10.17 -12.79
C GLY A 56 3.28 -11.40 -12.03
N GLU A 57 2.21 -12.00 -12.56
CA GLU A 57 1.42 -13.08 -11.93
C GLU A 57 2.27 -14.23 -11.36
N GLU A 58 3.37 -14.63 -12.02
CA GLU A 58 4.28 -15.68 -11.54
C GLU A 58 4.94 -15.35 -10.17
N ALA A 59 5.27 -14.09 -9.92
CA ALA A 59 5.86 -13.64 -8.67
C ALA A 59 4.81 -13.53 -7.55
N GLN A 60 3.58 -13.16 -7.90
CA GLN A 60 2.44 -13.14 -6.98
C GLN A 60 2.01 -14.55 -6.56
N ASP A 61 1.95 -15.50 -7.49
CA ASP A 61 1.64 -16.91 -7.21
C ASP A 61 2.68 -17.52 -6.26
N ALA A 62 3.97 -17.27 -6.47
CA ALA A 62 5.02 -17.77 -5.59
C ALA A 62 4.93 -17.23 -4.14
N ARG A 63 4.37 -16.03 -3.96
CA ARG A 63 4.14 -15.40 -2.66
C ARG A 63 2.91 -15.95 -1.94
N ALA A 64 1.89 -16.41 -2.66
CA ALA A 64 0.72 -17.07 -2.08
C ALA A 64 1.06 -18.35 -1.30
N PHE A 65 2.22 -18.96 -1.62
CA PHE A 65 2.69 -20.19 -0.98
C PHE A 65 3.83 -19.99 0.03
N ARG A 66 4.24 -18.75 0.34
CA ARG A 66 5.28 -18.48 1.35
C ARG A 66 4.77 -17.51 2.42
N PRO A 67 5.30 -17.62 3.67
CA PRO A 67 5.12 -16.54 4.63
C PRO A 67 5.72 -15.27 4.03
N ILE A 68 4.84 -14.32 3.72
CA ILE A 68 5.18 -12.97 3.30
C ILE A 68 5.75 -12.25 4.53
N GLY A 69 6.85 -11.53 4.34
CA GLY A 69 7.43 -10.73 5.42
C GLY A 69 6.51 -9.55 5.76
N PRO A 70 6.76 -8.86 6.89
CA PRO A 70 5.88 -7.80 7.34
C PRO A 70 5.70 -6.63 6.35
N LEU A 71 6.70 -6.37 5.50
CA LEU A 71 6.57 -5.40 4.40
C LEU A 71 5.61 -5.91 3.32
N GLN A 72 5.72 -7.18 2.94
CA GLN A 72 4.87 -7.79 1.93
C GLN A 72 3.41 -7.89 2.40
N ASP A 73 3.15 -8.11 3.70
CA ASP A 73 1.79 -8.01 4.26
C ASP A 73 1.18 -6.62 4.05
N LEU A 74 1.95 -5.56 4.30
CA LEU A 74 1.50 -4.17 4.12
C LEU A 74 1.27 -3.84 2.65
N LEU A 75 2.11 -4.35 1.74
CA LEU A 75 1.95 -4.17 0.30
C LEU A 75 0.70 -4.89 -0.23
N ALA A 76 0.45 -6.11 0.23
CA ALA A 76 -0.75 -6.86 -0.12
C ALA A 76 -2.03 -6.17 0.39
N GLU A 77 -2.02 -5.66 1.62
CA GLU A 77 -3.15 -4.89 2.18
C GLU A 77 -3.39 -3.59 1.39
N HIS A 78 -2.31 -2.90 0.99
CA HIS A 78 -2.41 -1.71 0.14
C HIS A 78 -3.06 -2.03 -1.22
N ALA A 79 -2.60 -3.09 -1.90
CA ALA A 79 -3.17 -3.52 -3.17
C ALA A 79 -4.66 -3.86 -3.07
N ALA A 80 -5.06 -4.66 -2.07
CA ALA A 80 -6.46 -5.00 -1.83
C ALA A 80 -7.34 -3.78 -1.54
N LEU A 81 -6.77 -2.74 -0.93
CA LEU A 81 -7.48 -1.49 -0.66
C LEU A 81 -7.63 -0.63 -1.92
N VAL A 82 -6.62 -0.60 -2.80
CA VAL A 82 -6.68 0.06 -4.11
C VAL A 82 -7.76 -0.58 -4.98
N GLU A 83 -7.81 -1.91 -5.05
CA GLU A 83 -8.88 -2.63 -5.76
C GLU A 83 -10.26 -2.26 -5.22
N ARG A 84 -10.42 -2.23 -3.89
CA ARG A 84 -11.70 -1.85 -3.27
C ARG A 84 -12.12 -0.40 -3.58
N ILE A 85 -11.15 0.52 -3.64
CA ILE A 85 -11.40 1.91 -4.06
C ILE A 85 -11.87 1.95 -5.51
N ALA A 86 -11.21 1.20 -6.41
CA ALA A 86 -11.58 1.11 -7.81
C ALA A 86 -12.99 0.53 -7.99
N ASP A 87 -13.31 -0.58 -7.32
CA ASP A 87 -14.64 -1.19 -7.31
C ASP A 87 -15.72 -0.21 -6.83
N THR A 88 -15.43 0.57 -5.78
CA THR A 88 -16.37 1.54 -5.23
C THR A 88 -16.61 2.70 -6.21
N LEU A 89 -15.57 3.12 -6.94
CA LEU A 89 -15.69 4.14 -7.99
C LEU A 89 -16.47 3.61 -9.19
N ASP A 90 -16.24 2.37 -9.61
CA ASP A 90 -16.93 1.75 -10.76
C ASP A 90 -18.43 1.63 -10.51
N ARG A 91 -18.83 1.17 -9.30
CA ARG A 91 -20.24 1.12 -8.86
C ARG A 91 -20.93 2.48 -8.82
N ARG A 92 -20.16 3.58 -8.74
CA ARG A 92 -20.71 4.95 -8.77
C ARG A 92 -20.92 5.44 -10.20
N LEU A 93 -20.17 4.92 -11.15
CA LEU A 93 -20.23 5.30 -12.57
C LEU A 93 -21.26 4.47 -13.36
N SER A 94 -21.64 3.29 -12.85
CA SER A 94 -22.74 2.46 -13.34
C SER A 94 -24.11 2.95 -12.86
#